data_AF-A0A535XZX0-F1
#
_entry.id   AF-A0A535XZX0-F1
#
_cell.length_a   1.000
_cell.length_b   1.000
_cell.length_c   1.000
_cell.angle_alpha   90.00
_cell.angle_beta   90.00
_cell.angle_gamma   90.00
#
_symmetry.space_group_name_H-M   'P 1'
#
loop_
_entity.id
_entity.type
_entity.pdbx_description
1 polymer ?
#
loop_
_entity_poly.entity_id
_entity_poly.type
_entity_poly.pdbx_seq_one_letter_code
_entity_poly.pdbx_strand_id
1 'polypeptide(L)'
;MIWTAFWLETSAARSRLPLSRRVYVAEDLDPRLELERNRVVAQLAGAVAHKLKQPLAVAWGYLELLLDDPELDLAPSTVRYLHEIRDALGTMDGVINHLQQATTYQTRPYAGGLEILDLDKR
;
A
#
# COMPACT_ATOMS: atom_id res chain seq x y z
N MET A 1 -22.89 47.44 -9.55
CA MET A 1 -21.96 47.72 -10.66
C MET A 1 -22.06 46.54 -11.61
N ILE A 2 -22.80 46.77 -12.69
CA ILE A 2 -23.29 45.79 -13.66
C ILE A 2 -22.43 45.94 -14.91
N TRP A 3 -22.00 44.84 -15.52
CA TRP A 3 -21.65 44.84 -16.94
C TRP A 3 -22.29 43.62 -17.60
N THR A 4 -23.50 43.85 -18.10
CA THR A 4 -24.20 43.02 -19.08
C THR A 4 -23.73 43.41 -20.47
N ALA A 5 -23.35 42.44 -21.31
CA ALA A 5 -23.29 42.62 -22.75
C ALA A 5 -24.02 41.45 -23.41
N PHE A 6 -25.15 41.79 -24.00
CA PHE A 6 -26.06 40.97 -24.79
C PHE A 6 -25.65 41.11 -26.26
N TRP A 7 -25.49 40.01 -27.00
CA TRP A 7 -25.42 40.03 -28.46
C TRP A 7 -26.39 38.99 -29.03
N LEU A 8 -27.25 39.46 -29.92
CA LEU A 8 -28.24 38.71 -30.68
C LEU A 8 -27.58 38.01 -31.89
N GLU A 9 -27.77 36.69 -31.93
CA GLU A 9 -28.22 35.86 -33.07
C GLU A 9 -27.84 36.21 -34.51
N THR A 10 -27.19 35.26 -35.19
CA THR A 10 -27.48 34.93 -36.60
C THR A 10 -27.43 33.42 -36.79
N SER A 11 -28.56 32.85 -37.20
CA SER A 11 -28.68 31.48 -37.70
C SER A 11 -27.90 31.29 -39.02
N ALA A 12 -27.26 30.15 -39.22
CA ALA A 12 -27.50 29.26 -40.38
C ALA A 12 -26.42 28.16 -40.52
N ALA A 13 -26.87 27.04 -41.10
CA ALA A 13 -26.10 26.01 -41.79
C ALA A 13 -25.41 24.92 -40.94
N ARG A 14 -26.26 23.91 -40.64
CA ARG A 14 -25.97 22.49 -40.44
C ARG A 14 -24.78 21.99 -41.29
N SER A 15 -23.61 21.79 -40.67
CA SER A 15 -22.48 21.07 -41.27
C SER A 15 -22.46 19.61 -40.83
N ARG A 16 -22.44 18.73 -41.82
CA ARG A 16 -22.50 17.26 -41.70
C ARG A 16 -21.33 16.71 -40.88
N LEU A 17 -21.63 15.91 -39.86
CA LEU A 17 -20.65 15.08 -39.14
C LEU A 17 -20.16 13.93 -40.04
N PRO A 18 -18.85 13.70 -40.17
CA PRO A 18 -18.34 12.36 -40.38
C PRO A 18 -18.16 11.65 -39.03
N LEU A 19 -18.85 10.51 -38.89
CA LEU A 19 -18.62 9.51 -37.85
C LEU A 19 -17.20 8.94 -37.99
N SER A 20 -16.33 9.31 -37.07
CA SER A 20 -15.36 8.38 -36.46
C SER A 20 -14.80 8.95 -35.16
N ARG A 21 -15.69 9.45 -34.29
CA ARG A 21 -15.34 9.62 -32.89
C ARG A 21 -15.37 8.23 -32.27
N ARG A 22 -14.24 7.51 -32.32
CA ARG A 22 -13.95 6.52 -31.29
C ARG A 22 -13.91 7.31 -29.98
N VAL A 23 -15.07 7.39 -29.34
CA VAL A 23 -15.13 7.72 -27.92
C VAL A 23 -14.42 6.56 -27.26
N TYR A 24 -13.14 6.74 -26.96
CA TYR A 24 -12.59 6.08 -25.80
C TYR A 24 -13.47 6.61 -24.68
N VAL A 25 -14.47 5.83 -24.28
CA VAL A 25 -14.97 5.96 -22.93
C VAL A 25 -13.75 5.51 -22.14
N ALA A 26 -12.89 6.48 -21.79
CA ALA A 26 -12.03 6.29 -20.65
C ALA A 26 -13.02 5.83 -19.58
N GLU A 27 -12.84 4.60 -19.12
CA GLU A 27 -13.50 4.13 -17.94
C GLU A 27 -12.92 5.02 -16.84
N ASP A 28 -13.46 6.24 -16.73
CA ASP A 28 -13.11 7.21 -15.71
C ASP A 28 -13.61 6.55 -14.43
N LEU A 29 -12.75 5.72 -13.85
CA LEU A 29 -12.93 5.15 -12.52
C LEU A 29 -13.30 6.34 -11.64
N ASP A 30 -14.52 6.30 -11.10
CA ASP A 30 -15.03 7.36 -10.22
C ASP A 30 -13.93 7.68 -9.20
N PRO A 31 -13.39 8.92 -9.16
CA PRO A 31 -12.33 9.29 -8.23
C PRO A 31 -12.68 8.99 -6.77
N ARG A 32 -13.99 8.92 -6.46
CA ARG A 32 -14.48 8.49 -5.15
C ARG A 32 -14.23 7.01 -4.88
N LEU A 33 -14.41 6.16 -5.88
CA LEU A 33 -14.15 4.73 -5.78
C LEU A 33 -12.66 4.43 -5.57
N GLU A 34 -11.77 5.14 -6.26
CA GLU A 34 -10.33 5.00 -6.05
C GLU A 34 -9.92 5.45 -4.65
N LEU A 35 -10.46 6.58 -4.19
CA LEU A 35 -10.22 7.08 -2.83
C LEU A 35 -10.71 6.08 -1.77
N GLU A 36 -11.89 5.48 -1.95
CA GLU A 36 -12.41 4.46 -1.04
C GLU A 36 -11.55 3.20 -1.02
N ARG A 37 -11.09 2.71 -2.19
CA ARG A 37 -10.18 1.56 -2.28
C ARG A 37 -8.87 1.84 -1.53
N ASN A 38 -8.24 2.98 -1.78
CA ASN A 38 -7.02 3.38 -1.10
C ASN A 38 -7.24 3.49 0.43
N ARG A 39 -8.37 4.06 0.86
CA ARG A 39 -8.73 4.14 2.28
C ARG A 39 -8.83 2.76 2.93
N VAL A 40 -9.50 1.81 2.27
CA VAL A 40 -9.65 0.44 2.79
C VAL A 40 -8.29 -0.27 2.87
N VAL A 41 -7.43 -0.13 1.85
CA VAL A 41 -6.06 -0.68 1.86
C VAL A 41 -5.27 -0.09 3.02
N ALA A 42 -5.23 1.23 3.16
CA ALA A 42 -4.50 1.90 4.23
C ALA A 42 -4.97 1.46 5.62
N GLN A 43 -6.29 1.34 5.83
CA GLN A 43 -6.87 0.89 7.09
C GLN A 43 -6.52 -0.55 7.41
N LEU A 44 -6.64 -1.45 6.42
CA LEU A 44 -6.31 -2.86 6.60
C LEU A 44 -4.80 -3.04 6.85
N ALA A 45 -3.97 -2.41 6.04
CA ALA A 45 -2.52 -2.52 6.12
C ALA A 45 -2.00 -1.96 7.46
N GLY A 46 -2.49 -0.79 7.88
CA GLY A 46 -2.17 -0.20 9.18
C GLY A 46 -2.61 -1.08 10.36
N ALA A 47 -3.83 -1.63 10.32
CA ALA A 47 -4.34 -2.49 11.39
C ALA A 47 -3.57 -3.82 11.48
N VAL A 48 -3.30 -4.48 10.34
CA VAL A 48 -2.54 -5.73 10.31
C VAL A 48 -1.09 -5.48 10.74
N ALA A 49 -0.43 -4.46 10.21
CA ALA A 49 0.94 -4.12 10.59
C ALA A 49 1.06 -3.82 12.09
N HIS A 50 0.14 -3.03 12.65
CA HIS A 50 0.12 -2.76 14.09
C HIS A 50 -0.03 -4.04 14.91
N LYS A 51 -0.94 -4.93 14.51
CA LYS A 51 -1.19 -6.20 15.21
C LYS A 51 -0.04 -7.19 15.09
N LEU A 52 0.74 -7.15 14.01
CA LEU A 52 1.96 -7.96 13.82
C LEU A 52 3.17 -7.39 14.57
N LYS A 53 3.30 -6.06 14.63
CA LYS A 53 4.39 -5.38 15.35
C LYS A 53 4.33 -5.64 16.86
N GLN A 54 3.14 -5.82 17.43
CA GLN A 54 2.96 -6.15 18.85
C GLN A 54 3.69 -7.44 19.30
N PRO A 55 3.37 -8.64 18.75
CA PRO A 55 4.09 -9.86 19.11
C PRO A 55 5.55 -9.84 18.65
N LEU A 56 5.88 -9.14 17.56
CA LEU A 56 7.27 -8.99 17.12
C LEU A 56 8.12 -8.25 18.16
N ALA A 57 7.60 -7.16 18.74
CA ALA A 57 8.27 -6.41 19.79
C ALA A 57 8.49 -7.26 21.05
N VAL A 58 7.52 -8.11 21.41
CA VAL A 58 7.67 -9.08 22.52
C VAL A 58 8.78 -10.09 22.23
N ALA A 59 8.82 -10.65 21.02
CA ALA A 59 9.87 -11.58 20.62
C ALA A 59 11.26 -10.94 20.64
N TRP A 60 11.40 -9.72 20.11
CA TRP A 60 12.62 -8.92 20.20
C TRP A 60 13.05 -8.70 21.64
N GLY A 61 12.13 -8.28 22.51
CA GLY A 61 12.44 -8.01 23.91
C GLY A 61 13.01 -9.23 24.63
N TYR A 62 12.37 -10.39 24.51
CA TYR A 62 12.89 -11.61 25.14
C TYR A 62 14.19 -12.10 24.51
N LEU A 63 14.37 -11.94 23.21
CA LEU A 63 15.60 -12.32 22.53
C LEU A 63 16.80 -11.48 23.02
N GLU A 64 16.63 -10.17 23.13
CA GLU A 64 17.68 -9.29 23.64
C GLU A 64 18.00 -9.60 25.09
N LEU A 65 16.98 -9.85 25.93
CA LEU A 65 17.21 -10.29 27.31
C LEU A 65 18.03 -11.59 27.38
N LEU A 66 17.77 -12.56 26.50
CA LEU A 66 18.54 -13.82 26.45
C LEU A 66 19.97 -13.63 25.95
N LEU A 67 20.20 -12.69 25.03
CA LEU A 67 21.53 -12.39 24.48
C LEU A 67 22.37 -11.56 25.46
N ASP A 68 21.74 -10.70 26.26
CA ASP A 68 22.39 -9.79 27.20
C ASP A 68 22.56 -10.37 28.61
N ASP A 69 21.92 -11.49 28.95
CA ASP A 69 22.01 -12.12 30.27
C ASP A 69 23.36 -12.83 30.48
N PRO A 70 24.24 -12.31 31.35
CA PRO A 70 25.56 -12.88 31.59
C PRO A 70 25.54 -14.15 32.45
N GLU A 71 24.40 -14.47 33.09
CA GLU A 71 24.25 -15.67 33.91
C GLU A 71 23.91 -16.91 33.07
N LEU A 72 23.52 -16.72 31.80
CA LEU A 72 23.25 -17.80 30.86
C LEU A 72 24.54 -18.37 30.24
N ASP A 73 24.96 -19.54 30.71
CA ASP A 73 26.03 -20.32 30.06
C ASP A 73 25.46 -21.09 28.85
N LEU A 74 25.40 -20.41 27.71
CA LEU A 74 24.88 -20.97 26.46
C LEU A 74 25.99 -21.64 25.65
N ALA A 75 25.71 -22.84 25.14
CA ALA A 75 26.58 -23.47 24.16
C ALA A 75 26.77 -22.55 22.92
N PRO A 76 27.96 -22.53 22.28
CA PRO A 76 28.22 -21.66 21.13
C PRO A 76 27.21 -21.79 19.98
N SER A 77 26.67 -23.00 19.77
CA SER A 77 25.62 -23.23 18.78
C SER A 77 24.32 -22.51 19.13
N THR A 78 23.96 -22.44 20.41
CA THR A 78 22.75 -21.77 20.89
C THR A 78 22.86 -20.28 20.68
N VAL A 79 24.00 -19.68 21.01
CA VAL A 79 24.28 -18.25 20.74
C VAL A 79 24.13 -17.94 19.26
N ARG A 80 24.70 -18.80 18.38
CA ARG A 80 24.52 -18.66 16.94
C ARG A 80 23.04 -18.69 16.53
N TYR A 81 22.25 -19.62 17.06
CA TYR A 81 20.82 -19.69 16.75
C TYR A 81 20.04 -18.45 17.20
N LEU A 82 20.37 -17.89 18.37
CA LEU A 82 19.76 -16.65 18.84
C LEU A 82 20.07 -15.47 17.90
N HIS A 83 21.30 -15.37 17.38
CA HIS A 83 21.63 -14.37 16.37
C HIS A 83 20.89 -14.57 15.04
N GLU A 84 20.76 -15.80 14.55
CA GLU A 84 19.96 -16.09 13.35
C GLU A 84 18.48 -15.72 13.54
N ILE A 85 17.92 -15.98 14.73
CA ILE A 85 16.56 -15.54 15.08
C ILE A 85 16.48 -14.01 15.07
N ARG A 86 17.49 -13.32 15.61
CA ARG A 86 17.54 -11.85 15.63
C ARG A 86 17.48 -11.26 14.23
N ASP A 87 18.25 -11.81 13.31
CA ASP A 87 18.29 -11.37 11.92
C ASP A 87 16.96 -11.64 11.19
N ALA A 88 16.32 -12.78 11.49
CA ALA A 88 14.99 -13.09 11.00
C ALA A 88 13.92 -12.12 11.53
N LEU A 89 13.94 -11.78 12.83
CA LEU A 89 13.04 -10.79 13.42
C LEU A 89 13.26 -9.39 12.80
N GLY A 90 14.51 -9.02 12.50
CA GLY A 90 14.83 -7.78 11.79
C GLY A 90 14.25 -7.76 10.37
N THR A 91 14.35 -8.87 9.65
CA THR A 91 13.74 -9.03 8.32
C THR A 91 12.22 -8.89 8.39
N MET A 92 11.58 -9.52 9.39
CA MET A 92 10.14 -9.40 9.62
C MET A 92 9.73 -7.95 9.92
N ASP A 93 10.50 -7.21 10.72
CA ASP A 93 10.22 -5.80 10.99
C ASP A 93 10.24 -4.97 9.69
N GLY A 94 11.22 -5.22 8.81
CA GLY A 94 11.28 -4.59 7.48
C GLY A 94 10.00 -4.82 6.65
N VAL A 95 9.53 -6.06 6.57
CA VAL A 95 8.30 -6.41 5.85
C VAL A 95 7.07 -5.74 6.47
N ILE A 96 6.96 -5.73 7.80
CA ILE A 96 5.84 -5.10 8.51
C ILE A 96 5.86 -3.59 8.32
N ASN A 97 7.05 -2.97 8.25
CA ASN A 97 7.20 -1.54 7.96
C ASN A 97 6.76 -1.19 6.54
N HIS A 98 7.04 -2.03 5.54
CA HIS A 98 6.54 -1.86 4.17
C HIS A 98 5.01 -1.99 4.14
N LEU A 99 4.46 -3.01 4.81
CA LEU A 99 3.02 -3.19 4.95
C LEU A 99 2.36 -1.95 5.59
N GLN A 100 2.95 -1.41 6.66
CA GLN A 100 2.42 -0.22 7.35
C GLN A 100 2.37 1.02 6.44
N GLN A 101 3.27 1.12 5.46
CA GLN A 101 3.36 2.25 4.53
C GLN A 101 2.46 2.11 3.30
N ALA A 102 1.83 0.95 3.08
CA ALA A 102 0.96 0.71 1.93
C ALA A 102 -0.35 1.50 2.06
N THR A 103 -0.44 2.64 1.37
CA THR A 103 -1.63 3.52 1.38
C THR A 103 -2.43 3.52 0.10
N THR A 104 -1.89 2.94 -0.97
CA THR A 104 -2.47 2.96 -2.31
C THR A 104 -2.79 1.55 -2.76
N TYR A 105 -3.98 1.33 -3.32
CA TYR A 105 -4.33 0.06 -3.94
C TYR A 105 -3.55 -0.08 -5.26
N GLN A 106 -2.48 -0.85 -5.22
CA GLN A 106 -1.74 -1.28 -6.40
C GLN A 106 -1.45 -2.77 -6.26
N THR A 107 -1.59 -3.50 -7.36
CA THR A 107 -1.34 -4.94 -7.38
C THR A 107 -0.18 -5.29 -8.29
N ARG A 108 0.42 -6.44 -8.02
CA ARG A 108 1.39 -7.09 -8.90
C ARG A 108 0.96 -8.53 -9.18
N PRO A 109 1.32 -9.09 -10.35
CA PRO A 109 1.05 -10.49 -10.66
C PRO A 109 1.65 -11.43 -9.62
N TYR A 110 0.89 -12.46 -9.28
CA TYR A 110 1.24 -13.52 -8.37
C TYR A 110 0.89 -14.90 -8.97
N ALA A 111 1.41 -15.96 -8.35
CA ALA A 111 1.26 -17.31 -8.85
C ALA A 111 -0.21 -17.68 -9.14
N GLY A 112 -0.42 -18.46 -10.20
CA GLY A 112 -1.76 -18.95 -10.57
C GLY A 112 -2.68 -17.90 -11.20
N GLY A 113 -2.14 -16.79 -11.71
CA GLY A 113 -2.94 -15.72 -12.32
C GLY A 113 -3.65 -14.83 -11.30
N LEU A 114 -3.25 -14.92 -10.04
CA LEU A 114 -3.74 -14.06 -8.96
C LEU A 114 -2.96 -12.75 -8.93
N GLU A 115 -3.53 -11.75 -8.28
CA GLU A 115 -2.89 -10.48 -8.01
C GLU A 115 -2.76 -10.29 -6.49
N ILE A 116 -1.64 -9.73 -6.05
CA ILE A 116 -1.41 -9.37 -4.65
C ILE A 116 -1.09 -7.90 -4.53
N LEU A 117 -1.36 -7.32 -3.36
CA LEU A 117 -0.98 -5.95 -3.04
C LEU A 117 0.53 -5.76 -3.21
N ASP A 118 0.93 -4.72 -3.93
CA ASP A 118 2.31 -4.33 -4.12
C ASP A 118 2.76 -3.51 -2.91
N LEU A 119 3.63 -4.09 -2.07
CA LEU A 119 4.11 -3.46 -0.83
C LEU A 119 5.39 -2.64 -1.04
N ASP A 120 5.98 -2.69 -2.23
CA ASP A 120 7.27 -2.04 -2.52
C ASP A 120 7.09 -0.69 -3.21
N LYS A 121 5.85 -0.34 -3.61
CA LYS A 121 5.53 0.94 -4.24
C LYS A 121 4.89 1.91 -3.25
N ARG A 122 5.37 3.16 -3.28
CA ARG A 122 4.84 4.29 -2.52
C ARG A 122 3.92 5.14 -3.39
#